data_AF-A0A376WCT4-F1
#
_entry.id   AF-A0A376WCT4-F1
#
_cell.length_a   1.000
_cell.length_b   1.000
_cell.length_c   1.000
_cell.angle_alpha   90.00
_cell.angle_beta   90.00
_cell.angle_gamma   90.00
#
_symmetry.space_group_name_H-M   'P 1'
#
loop_
_entity.id
_entity.type
_entity.pdbx_description
1 polymer ?
#
loop_
_entity_poly.entity_id
_entity_poly.type
_entity_poly.pdbx_seq_one_letter_code
_entity_poly.pdbx_strand_id
1 'polypeptide(L)'
;MKTLLGGDNLIEVNNLAADPLIKPAQIIDGATWTRTMGWTEYQQVRYATARSVFKWNGTDTVKVGSDETPVRVLDEEVFTDQARWHNRYWIDSEGQIRQSEQYLGADYFPVKTTLIKAAKQ
;
A
#
# COMPACT_ATOMS: atom_id res chain seq x y z
N MET A 1 9.59 1.48 -7.50
CA MET A 1 8.97 2.55 -6.69
C MET A 1 10.06 3.17 -5.83
N LYS A 2 10.08 4.49 -5.64
CA LYS A 2 11.03 5.22 -4.79
C LYS A 2 10.35 6.52 -4.36
N THR A 3 10.59 6.98 -3.13
CA THR A 3 10.13 8.31 -2.70
C THR A 3 11.27 9.32 -2.78
N LEU A 4 10.91 10.60 -2.95
CA LEU A 4 11.82 11.72 -2.77
C LEU A 4 11.15 12.74 -1.85
N LEU A 5 11.29 12.53 -0.55
CA LEU A 5 10.87 13.40 0.54
C LEU A 5 12.10 14.13 1.10
N GLY A 6 11.89 15.29 1.72
CA GLY A 6 12.96 16.06 2.36
C GLY A 6 13.60 15.39 3.59
N GLY A 7 13.08 14.23 4.01
CA GLY A 7 13.54 13.43 5.15
C GLY A 7 13.80 11.97 4.76
N ASP A 8 13.25 11.05 5.54
CA ASP A 8 13.41 9.62 5.28
C ASP A 8 12.66 9.15 4.02
N ASN A 9 13.24 8.15 3.34
CA ASN A 9 12.82 7.75 1.99
C ASN A 9 12.77 6.24 1.79
N LEU A 10 11.79 5.78 1.03
CA LEU A 10 11.84 4.46 0.40
C LEU A 10 12.87 4.52 -0.73
N ILE A 11 13.90 3.70 -0.63
CA ILE A 11 15.03 3.67 -1.56
C ILE A 11 14.77 2.65 -2.68
N GLU A 12 14.30 1.47 -2.29
CA GLU A 12 14.17 0.33 -3.19
C GLU A 12 13.02 -0.60 -2.79
N VAL A 13 12.31 -1.11 -3.79
CA VAL A 13 11.41 -2.26 -3.66
C VAL A 13 11.62 -3.14 -4.88
N ASN A 14 11.99 -4.39 -4.68
CA ASN A 14 12.18 -5.35 -5.76
C ASN A 14 10.90 -6.18 -6.00
N ASN A 15 10.98 -7.13 -6.94
CA ASN A 15 9.91 -8.10 -7.24
C ASN A 15 8.52 -7.46 -7.49
N LEU A 16 8.51 -6.25 -8.06
CA LEU A 16 7.28 -5.51 -8.32
C LEU A 16 6.37 -6.23 -9.32
N ALA A 17 6.93 -7.01 -10.24
CA ALA A 17 6.17 -7.79 -11.22
C ALA A 17 5.27 -8.87 -10.59
N ALA A 18 5.57 -9.27 -9.35
CA ALA A 18 4.79 -10.25 -8.59
C ALA A 18 3.88 -9.58 -7.53
N ASP A 19 3.83 -8.25 -7.48
CA ASP A 19 2.94 -7.52 -6.57
C ASP A 19 1.47 -7.76 -6.96
N PRO A 20 0.64 -8.33 -6.08
CA PRO A 20 -0.79 -8.53 -6.33
C PRO A 20 -1.52 -7.22 -6.70
N LEU A 21 -1.03 -6.07 -6.22
CA LEU A 21 -1.61 -4.75 -6.51
C LEU A 21 -1.40 -4.29 -7.95
N ILE A 22 -0.67 -5.03 -8.81
CA ILE A 22 -0.71 -4.80 -10.27
C ILE A 22 -2.12 -5.02 -10.83
N LYS A 23 -2.89 -5.93 -10.23
CA LYS A 23 -4.28 -6.22 -10.61
C LYS A 23 -5.16 -6.34 -9.35
N PRO A 24 -5.45 -5.23 -8.66
CA PRO A 24 -6.10 -5.25 -7.34
C PRO A 24 -7.45 -5.97 -7.34
N ALA A 25 -8.24 -5.80 -8.40
CA ALA A 25 -9.54 -6.46 -8.55
C ALA A 25 -9.46 -8.00 -8.68
N GLN A 26 -8.29 -8.57 -8.98
CA GLN A 26 -8.08 -10.01 -9.14
C GLN A 26 -7.49 -10.68 -7.90
N ILE A 27 -7.23 -9.91 -6.83
CA ILE A 27 -6.68 -10.44 -5.58
C ILE A 27 -7.71 -11.36 -4.92
N ILE A 28 -7.24 -12.53 -4.49
CA ILE A 28 -7.99 -13.48 -3.67
C ILE A 28 -7.43 -13.47 -2.24
N ASP A 29 -8.26 -13.87 -1.27
CA ASP A 29 -7.81 -13.99 0.12
C ASP A 29 -6.66 -14.99 0.23
N GLY A 30 -5.62 -14.60 0.97
CA GLY A 30 -4.40 -15.39 1.12
C GLY A 30 -3.38 -15.19 0.01
N ALA A 31 -3.62 -14.30 -0.98
CA ALA A 31 -2.58 -13.89 -1.91
C ALA A 31 -1.36 -13.36 -1.13
N THR A 32 -0.16 -13.71 -1.57
CA THR A 32 1.07 -13.37 -0.87
C THR A 32 2.06 -12.64 -1.75
N TRP A 33 2.89 -11.80 -1.15
CA TRP A 33 3.99 -11.17 -1.85
C TRP A 33 5.25 -11.16 -0.99
N THR A 34 6.38 -11.58 -1.56
CA THR A 34 7.70 -11.53 -0.91
C THR A 34 8.60 -10.61 -1.71
N ARG A 35 9.22 -9.65 -1.03
CA ARG A 35 10.11 -8.66 -1.64
C ARG A 35 11.15 -8.18 -0.64
N THR A 36 12.26 -7.68 -1.16
CA THR A 36 13.23 -6.90 -0.39
C THR A 36 12.86 -5.43 -0.50
N MET A 37 12.84 -4.75 0.64
CA MET A 37 12.63 -3.32 0.75
C MET A 37 13.88 -2.67 1.33
N GLY A 38 14.25 -1.52 0.79
CA GLY A 38 15.29 -0.64 1.34
C GLY A 38 14.70 0.73 1.66
N TRP A 39 14.92 1.25 2.86
CA TRP A 39 14.46 2.57 3.29
C TRP A 39 15.53 3.29 4.12
N THR A 40 15.41 4.60 4.28
CA THR A 40 16.12 5.30 5.35
C THR A 40 15.22 5.45 6.57
N GLU A 41 15.79 5.28 7.74
CA GLU A 41 15.14 5.48 9.03
C GLU A 41 16.12 6.20 9.94
N TYR A 42 15.73 7.39 10.43
CA TYR A 42 16.63 8.32 11.09
C TYR A 42 17.89 8.59 10.25
N GLN A 43 17.71 8.74 8.92
CA GLN A 43 18.77 8.91 7.92
C GLN A 43 19.73 7.72 7.77
N GLN A 44 19.48 6.59 8.45
CA GLN A 44 20.26 5.37 8.30
C GLN A 44 19.59 4.42 7.31
N VAL A 45 20.37 3.84 6.41
CA VAL A 45 19.86 2.87 5.44
C VAL A 45 19.55 1.55 6.15
N ARG A 46 18.33 1.04 5.91
CA ARG A 46 17.82 -0.25 6.37
C ARG A 46 17.38 -1.07 5.17
N TYR A 47 17.51 -2.38 5.31
CA TYR A 47 16.98 -3.35 4.35
C TYR A 47 16.32 -4.50 5.11
N ALA A 48 15.21 -5.00 4.57
CA ALA A 48 14.57 -6.20 5.08
C ALA A 48 13.86 -6.96 3.96
N THR A 49 13.77 -8.28 4.12
CA THR A 49 12.84 -9.10 3.34
C THR A 49 11.48 -9.07 4.03
N ALA A 50 10.50 -8.48 3.35
CA ALA A 50 9.14 -8.38 3.82
C ALA A 50 8.27 -9.43 3.12
N ARG A 51 7.37 -10.06 3.89
CA ARG A 51 6.36 -11.00 3.40
C ARG A 51 4.99 -10.42 3.72
N SER A 52 4.09 -10.50 2.74
CA SER A 52 2.73 -9.98 2.85
C SER A 52 1.69 -11.08 2.67
N VAL A 53 0.56 -10.93 3.35
CA VAL A 53 -0.67 -11.69 3.09
C VAL A 53 -1.83 -10.71 2.92
N PHE A 54 -2.57 -10.85 1.82
CA PHE A 54 -3.70 -10.00 1.47
C PHE A 54 -5.03 -10.65 1.86
N LYS A 55 -5.97 -9.83 2.32
CA LYS A 55 -7.31 -10.27 2.70
C LYS A 55 -8.35 -9.17 2.46
N TRP A 56 -9.47 -9.51 1.84
CA TRP A 56 -10.61 -8.61 1.72
C TRP A 56 -11.28 -8.42 3.08
N ASN A 57 -11.52 -7.16 3.43
CA ASN A 57 -12.13 -6.75 4.69
C ASN A 57 -13.42 -5.95 4.46
N GLY A 58 -14.31 -6.51 3.64
CA GLY A 58 -15.63 -5.95 3.37
C GLY A 58 -15.62 -4.75 2.40
N THR A 59 -16.58 -3.86 2.60
CA THR A 59 -16.87 -2.70 1.75
C THR A 59 -16.90 -1.42 2.56
N ASP A 60 -16.61 -0.31 1.92
CA ASP A 60 -16.59 1.03 2.52
C ASP A 60 -16.97 2.07 1.44
N THR A 61 -16.96 3.34 1.80
CA THR A 61 -17.17 4.48 0.89
C THR A 61 -16.05 5.49 1.06
N VAL A 62 -15.35 5.80 -0.03
CA VAL A 62 -14.37 6.90 -0.05
C VAL A 62 -15.09 8.18 -0.49
N LYS A 63 -14.99 9.23 0.33
CA LYS A 63 -15.54 10.57 0.04
C LYS A 63 -14.43 11.53 -0.38
N VAL A 64 -14.60 12.18 -1.52
CA VAL A 64 -13.69 13.24 -2.00
C VAL A 64 -14.54 14.45 -2.43
N GLY A 65 -14.51 15.50 -1.62
CA GLY A 65 -15.42 16.64 -1.83
C GLY A 65 -16.88 16.21 -1.66
N SER A 66 -17.71 16.44 -2.69
CA SER A 66 -19.11 16.00 -2.75
C SER A 66 -19.30 14.59 -3.31
N ASP A 67 -18.25 13.99 -3.87
CA ASP A 67 -18.36 12.69 -4.53
C ASP A 67 -18.15 11.55 -3.54
N GLU A 68 -19.07 10.57 -3.57
CA GLU A 68 -18.98 9.33 -2.81
C GLU A 68 -18.73 8.16 -3.76
N THR A 69 -17.65 7.42 -3.53
CA THR A 69 -17.29 6.24 -4.33
C THR A 69 -17.39 4.98 -3.47
N PRO A 70 -18.27 4.01 -3.79
CA PRO A 70 -18.30 2.72 -3.11
C PRO A 70 -17.03 1.94 -3.45
N VAL A 71 -16.45 1.28 -2.45
CA VAL A 71 -15.19 0.57 -2.56
C VAL A 71 -15.20 -0.74 -1.78
N ARG A 72 -14.31 -1.65 -2.15
CA ARG A 72 -13.94 -2.81 -1.34
C ARG A 72 -12.65 -2.51 -0.59
N VAL A 73 -12.58 -2.95 0.66
CA VAL A 73 -11.40 -2.74 1.51
C VAL A 73 -10.52 -3.98 1.42
N LEU A 74 -9.26 -3.78 1.07
CA LEU A 74 -8.24 -4.81 1.04
C LEU A 74 -7.19 -4.51 2.11
N ASP A 75 -7.00 -5.46 3.00
CA ASP A 75 -5.98 -5.43 4.03
C ASP A 75 -4.76 -6.24 3.57
N GLU A 76 -3.57 -5.73 3.88
CA GLU A 76 -2.29 -6.39 3.66
C GLU A 76 -1.54 -6.43 4.99
N GLU A 77 -1.41 -7.62 5.56
CA GLU A 77 -0.54 -7.84 6.70
C GLU A 77 0.89 -8.04 6.20
N VAL A 78 1.82 -7.22 6.69
CA VAL A 78 3.22 -7.29 6.29
C VAL A 78 4.08 -7.63 7.49
N PHE A 79 5.05 -8.52 7.30
CA PHE A 79 6.02 -8.87 8.33
C PHE A 79 7.42 -9.06 7.77
N THR A 80 8.40 -8.68 8.57
CA THR A 80 9.81 -9.03 8.45
C THR A 80 10.19 -9.90 9.65
N ASP A 81 11.46 -10.27 9.76
CA ASP A 81 11.95 -10.98 10.95
C ASP A 81 11.94 -10.10 12.21
N GLN A 82 11.78 -8.78 12.08
CA GLN A 82 11.92 -7.81 13.18
C GLN A 82 10.65 -7.00 13.47
N ALA A 83 9.74 -6.87 12.51
CA ALA A 83 8.54 -6.05 12.67
C ALA A 83 7.36 -6.60 11.88
N ARG A 84 6.16 -6.17 12.27
CA ARG A 84 4.90 -6.46 11.58
C ARG A 84 4.07 -5.19 11.55
N TRP A 85 3.47 -4.92 10.40
CA TRP A 85 2.59 -3.77 10.21
C TRP A 85 1.43 -4.13 9.29
N HIS A 86 0.50 -3.19 9.17
CA HIS A 86 -0.74 -3.37 8.43
C HIS A 86 -0.91 -2.25 7.41
N ASN A 87 -1.03 -2.62 6.13
CA ASN A 87 -1.41 -1.70 5.07
C ASN A 87 -2.88 -1.92 4.69
N ARG A 88 -3.54 -0.87 4.20
CA ARG A 88 -4.93 -0.92 3.76
C ARG A 88 -5.12 -0.18 2.43
N TYR A 89 -5.94 -0.75 1.56
CA TYR A 89 -6.26 -0.22 0.24
C TYR A 89 -7.76 -0.21 0.04
N TRP A 90 -8.28 0.89 -0.51
CA TRP A 90 -9.69 1.04 -0.88
C TRP A 90 -9.81 1.00 -2.40
N ILE A 91 -10.44 -0.05 -2.92
CA ILE A 91 -10.46 -0.39 -4.34
C ILE A 91 -11.88 -0.19 -4.88
N ASP A 92 -12.03 0.62 -5.92
CA ASP A 92 -13.33 0.82 -6.58
C ASP A 92 -13.73 -0.37 -7.48
N SER A 93 -14.95 -0.31 -8.04
CA SER A 93 -15.47 -1.36 -8.93
C SER A 93 -14.69 -1.53 -10.23
N GLU A 94 -13.89 -0.53 -10.64
CA GLU A 94 -13.01 -0.59 -11.81
C GLU A 94 -11.65 -1.20 -11.48
N GLY A 95 -11.38 -1.50 -10.21
CA GLY A 95 -10.10 -2.02 -9.73
C GLY A 95 -9.05 -0.95 -9.45
N GLN A 96 -9.44 0.33 -9.39
CA GLN A 96 -8.53 1.42 -9.06
C GLN A 96 -8.44 1.62 -7.54
N ILE A 97 -7.22 1.83 -7.04
CA ILE A 97 -7.00 2.19 -5.63
C ILE A 97 -7.34 3.68 -5.45
N ARG A 98 -8.41 3.96 -4.70
CA ARG A 98 -8.90 5.32 -4.40
C ARG A 98 -8.24 5.92 -3.18
N GLN A 99 -7.86 5.07 -2.23
CA GLN A 99 -7.13 5.45 -1.04
C GLN A 99 -6.18 4.32 -0.65
N SER A 100 -5.04 4.68 -0.06
CA SER A 100 -4.16 3.73 0.61
C SER A 100 -3.63 4.30 1.93
N GLU A 101 -3.43 3.40 2.88
CA GLU A 101 -2.69 3.63 4.12
C GLU A 101 -1.59 2.58 4.18
N GLN A 102 -0.35 3.02 4.10
CA GLN A 102 0.83 2.16 3.99
C GLN A 102 1.95 2.68 4.88
N TYR A 103 2.97 1.87 5.13
CA TYR A 103 4.19 2.29 5.80
C TYR A 103 5.35 2.32 4.81
N LEU A 104 6.22 3.32 4.96
CA LEU A 104 7.43 3.48 4.14
C LEU A 104 8.45 2.38 4.44
N GLY A 105 8.56 1.99 5.70
CA GLY A 105 9.45 0.94 6.20
C GLY A 105 8.72 -0.03 7.13
N ALA A 106 9.50 -0.78 7.89
CA ALA A 106 9.00 -1.83 8.77
C ALA A 106 8.28 -1.26 10.01
N ASP A 107 6.98 -0.94 9.86
CA ASP A 107 6.18 -0.16 10.82
C ASP A 107 6.67 1.27 11.04
N TYR A 108 7.38 1.81 10.04
CA TYR A 108 8.00 3.14 10.11
C TYR A 108 7.43 4.08 9.06
N PHE A 109 7.08 5.30 9.50
CA PHE A 109 6.59 6.42 8.70
C PHE A 109 5.31 6.09 7.91
N PRO A 110 4.11 6.31 8.50
CA PRO A 110 2.85 6.05 7.82
C PRO A 110 2.62 7.04 6.68
N VAL A 111 2.21 6.52 5.53
CA VAL A 111 1.89 7.24 4.31
C VAL A 111 0.43 7.00 3.98
N LYS A 112 -0.34 8.08 3.95
CA LYS A 112 -1.73 8.07 3.50
C LYS A 112 -1.86 8.77 2.16
N THR A 113 -2.43 8.09 1.18
CA THR A 113 -2.67 8.63 -0.15
C THR A 113 -4.15 8.57 -0.47
N THR A 114 -4.69 9.63 -1.09
CA THR A 114 -6.06 9.67 -1.60
C THR A 114 -6.01 10.17 -3.03
N LEU A 115 -6.55 9.39 -3.96
CA LEU A 115 -6.60 9.76 -5.37
C LEU A 115 -7.79 10.70 -5.59
N ILE A 116 -7.49 11.97 -5.84
CA ILE A 116 -8.49 12.96 -6.23
C ILE A 116 -8.60 12.92 -7.75
N LYS A 117 -9.73 12.42 -8.27
CA LYS A 117 -10.03 12.52 -9.70
C LYS A 117 -10.29 13.99 -10.02
N ALA A 118 -9.61 14.55 -11.02
CA ALA A 118 -9.96 15.88 -11.52
C ALA A 118 -11.40 15.83 -12.04
N ALA A 119 -12.25 16.77 -11.59
CA ALA A 119 -13.58 16.94 -12.15
C ALA A 119 -13.41 17.24 -13.65
N LYS A 120 -14.05 16.43 -14.52
CA LYS A 120 -14.19 16.82 -15.93
C LYS A 120 -15.05 18.09 -15.94
N GLN A 121 -14.51 19.19 -16.46
CA GLN A 121 -15.32 20.33 -16.90
C GLN A 121 -16.16 19.94 -18.11
#